data_AF-A0A9W6CBI8-F1
#
_entry.id   AF-A0A9W6CBI8-F1
#
_cell.length_a   1.000
_cell.length_b   1.000
_cell.length_c   1.000
_cell.angle_alpha   90.00
_cell.angle_beta   90.00
_cell.angle_gamma   90.00
#
_symmetry.space_group_name_H-M   'P 1'
#
loop_
_entity.id
_entity.type
_entity.pdbx_description
1 polymer ?
#
loop_
_entity_poly.entity_id
_entity_poly.type
_entity_poly.pdbx_seq_one_letter_code
_entity_poly.pdbx_strand_id
1 'polypeptide(L)'
;MYIQEAAEKAVRENKMMFRKNGMQIYGKIIIGILPTDSYATCLIAKLKEGKVVDIMCHWNPTSNDLMADDWELVDRPPQKEWPEDKLNRFEIFNT
;
A
#
# COMPACT_ATOMS: atom_id res chain seq x y z
N MET A 1 1.29 -1.06 -14.67
CA MET A 1 2.74 -0.75 -14.59
C MET A 1 3.45 -1.96 -13.98
N TYR A 2 4.76 -2.09 -14.24
CA TYR A 2 5.57 -3.04 -13.48
C TYR A 2 5.81 -2.54 -12.04
N ILE A 3 6.18 -3.45 -11.13
CA ILE A 3 6.31 -3.14 -9.71
C ILE A 3 7.28 -1.99 -9.43
N GLN A 4 8.44 -1.96 -10.10
CA GLN A 4 9.46 -0.92 -9.90
C GLN A 4 8.98 0.46 -10.33
N GLU A 5 8.24 0.55 -11.45
CA GLU A 5 7.69 1.80 -11.97
C GLU A 5 6.59 2.33 -11.05
N ALA A 6 5.73 1.43 -10.57
CA ALA A 6 4.67 1.76 -9.65
C ALA A 6 5.23 2.22 -8.30
N ALA A 7 6.27 1.56 -7.77
CA ALA A 7 6.91 1.94 -6.52
C ALA A 7 7.56 3.33 -6.59
N GLU A 8 8.37 3.58 -7.62
CA GLU A 8 9.02 4.89 -7.82
C GLU A 8 7.98 6.02 -7.92
N LYS A 9 6.94 5.80 -8.73
CA LYS A 9 5.88 6.78 -8.92
C LYS A 9 5.03 6.98 -7.67
N ALA A 10 4.75 5.91 -6.91
CA ALA A 10 4.03 5.98 -5.64
C ALA A 10 4.78 6.84 -4.61
N VAL A 11 6.08 6.64 -4.43
CA VAL A 11 6.89 7.44 -3.51
C VAL A 11 6.89 8.91 -3.95
N ARG A 12 7.19 9.18 -5.22
CA ARG A 12 7.28 10.54 -5.77
C ARG A 12 5.97 11.31 -5.68
N GLU A 13 4.84 10.64 -5.91
CA GLU A 13 3.50 11.27 -5.90
C GLU A 13 2.78 11.13 -4.57
N ASN A 14 3.42 10.54 -3.54
CA ASN A 14 2.81 10.19 -2.26
C ASN A 14 1.49 9.42 -2.42
N LYS A 15 1.52 8.36 -3.24
CA LYS A 15 0.37 7.51 -3.59
C LYS A 15 0.52 6.10 -3.03
N MET A 16 -0.59 5.39 -3.03
CA MET A 16 -0.64 3.96 -2.74
C MET A 16 -0.69 3.18 -4.06
N MET A 17 0.04 2.07 -4.14
CA MET A 17 0.00 1.17 -5.29
C MET A 17 -0.82 -0.08 -4.98
N PHE A 18 -1.51 -0.65 -5.97
CA PHE A 18 -2.30 -1.87 -5.79
C PHE A 18 -2.35 -2.70 -7.08
N ARG A 19 -2.71 -3.97 -6.95
CA ARG A 19 -2.86 -4.91 -8.07
C ARG A 19 -4.27 -4.80 -8.64
N LYS A 20 -4.43 -4.36 -9.89
CA LYS A 20 -5.75 -4.22 -10.52
C LYS A 20 -6.49 -5.56 -10.59
N ASN A 21 -5.79 -6.63 -11.01
CA ASN A 21 -6.41 -7.95 -11.17
C ASN A 21 -6.66 -8.63 -9.82
N GLY A 22 -5.88 -8.30 -8.79
CA GLY A 22 -6.12 -8.76 -7.41
C GLY A 22 -7.39 -8.17 -6.80
N MET A 23 -7.75 -6.94 -7.16
CA MET A 23 -8.95 -6.25 -6.69
C MET A 23 -10.25 -6.94 -7.14
N GLN A 24 -10.26 -7.55 -8.34
CA GLN A 24 -11.43 -8.24 -8.89
C GLN A 24 -11.84 -9.48 -8.08
N ILE A 25 -10.92 -10.09 -7.35
CA ILE A 25 -11.16 -11.32 -6.57
C ILE A 25 -11.93 -11.05 -5.29
N TYR A 26 -11.79 -9.85 -4.70
CA TYR A 26 -12.38 -9.53 -3.39
C TYR A 26 -13.51 -8.50 -3.42
N GLY A 27 -13.83 -7.92 -4.59
CA GLY A 27 -15.04 -7.14 -4.93
C GLY A 27 -15.28 -5.82 -4.17
N LYS A 28 -14.78 -5.71 -2.94
CA LYS A 28 -14.94 -4.58 -2.01
C LYS A 28 -13.70 -4.32 -1.16
N ILE A 29 -12.67 -5.17 -1.27
CA ILE A 29 -11.43 -5.05 -0.52
C ILE A 29 -10.30 -4.70 -1.49
N ILE A 30 -9.60 -3.62 -1.19
CA ILE A 30 -8.36 -3.25 -1.87
C ILE A 30 -7.22 -3.56 -0.91
N ILE A 31 -6.25 -4.35 -1.38
CA ILE A 31 -4.96 -4.50 -0.72
C ILE A 31 -4.00 -3.58 -1.44
N GLY A 32 -3.68 -2.46 -0.79
CA GLY A 32 -2.73 -1.49 -1.28
C GLY A 32 -1.39 -1.63 -0.56
N ILE A 33 -0.34 -1.26 -1.26
CA ILE A 33 1.03 -1.20 -0.76
C ILE A 33 1.42 0.27 -0.71
N LEU A 34 2.03 0.66 0.41
CA LEU A 34 2.64 1.97 0.60
C LEU A 34 4.16 1.76 0.64
N PRO A 35 4.86 2.02 -0.46
CA PRO A 35 6.32 2.01 -0.45
C PRO A 35 6.85 3.06 0.53
N THR A 36 7.96 2.71 1.18
CA THR A 36 8.68 3.55 2.13
C THR A 36 10.10 3.76 1.63
N ASP A 37 10.64 4.95 1.85
CA ASP A 37 12.02 5.35 1.54
C ASP A 37 12.94 5.36 2.78
N SER A 38 12.39 5.01 3.95
CA SER A 38 13.14 4.84 5.20
C SER A 38 13.56 3.38 5.43
N TYR A 39 14.18 3.09 6.59
CA TYR A 39 14.52 1.73 7.01
C TYR A 39 13.28 0.85 7.29
N ALA A 40 12.08 1.42 7.30
CA ALA A 40 10.87 0.63 7.33
C ALA A 40 10.70 -0.16 6.03
N THR A 41 10.24 -1.41 6.17
CA THR A 41 9.64 -2.14 5.04
C THR A 41 8.36 -1.47 4.57
N CYS A 42 8.01 -1.67 3.30
CA CYS A 42 6.73 -1.23 2.73
C CYS A 42 5.54 -1.66 3.61
N LEU A 43 4.54 -0.80 3.72
CA LEU A 43 3.32 -1.07 4.49
C LEU A 43 2.23 -1.66 3.59
N ILE A 44 1.33 -2.43 4.19
CA ILE A 44 0.13 -2.98 3.55
C ILE A 44 -1.07 -2.25 4.13
N ALA A 45 -1.88 -1.64 3.28
CA ALA A 45 -3.15 -1.05 3.64
C ALA A 45 -4.30 -1.92 3.13
N LYS A 46 -5.19 -2.32 4.05
CA LYS A 46 -6.44 -3.00 3.70
C LYS A 46 -7.56 -1.98 3.73
N LEU A 47 -8.13 -1.70 2.56
CA LEU A 47 -9.29 -0.83 2.43
C LEU A 47 -10.52 -1.68 2.20
N LYS A 48 -11.62 -1.37 2.90
CA LYS A 48 -12.94 -1.97 2.70
C LYS A 48 -13.94 -0.86 2.49
N GLU A 49 -14.62 -0.86 1.34
CA GLU A 49 -15.63 0.17 1.00
C GLU A 49 -15.06 1.61 1.12
N GLY A 50 -13.83 1.80 0.66
CA GLY A 50 -13.13 3.10 0.67
C GLY A 50 -12.52 3.50 2.02
N LYS A 51 -12.75 2.74 3.10
CA LYS A 51 -12.18 3.02 4.42
C LYS A 51 -10.99 2.12 4.73
N VAL A 52 -9.94 2.67 5.34
CA VAL A 52 -8.84 1.87 5.89
C VAL A 52 -9.36 1.08 7.08
N VAL A 53 -9.29 -0.25 6.99
CA VAL A 53 -9.69 -1.14 8.09
C VAL A 53 -8.49 -1.79 8.76
N ASP A 54 -7.32 -1.79 8.11
CA ASP A 54 -6.08 -2.27 8.72
C ASP A 54 -4.86 -1.68 8.01
N ILE A 55 -3.77 -1.53 8.76
CA ILE A 55 -2.43 -1.20 8.28
C ILE A 55 -1.44 -2.19 8.91
N MET A 56 -0.71 -2.90 8.07
CA MET A 56 0.29 -3.87 8.48
C MET A 56 1.68 -3.46 7.99
N CYS A 57 2.72 -3.85 8.74
CA CYS A 57 4.11 -3.73 8.31
C CYS A 57 4.59 -4.98 7.55
N HIS A 58 5.76 -4.88 6.93
CA HIS A 58 6.49 -5.98 6.32
C HIS A 58 5.80 -6.62 5.12
N TRP A 59 5.43 -5.80 4.13
CA TRP A 59 5.09 -6.37 2.83
C TRP A 59 6.28 -7.10 2.23
N ASN A 60 6.09 -8.39 1.96
CA ASN A 60 7.03 -9.22 1.23
C ASN A 60 6.36 -9.59 -0.11
N PRO A 61 6.86 -9.10 -1.25
CA PRO A 61 6.25 -9.39 -2.55
C PRO A 61 6.35 -10.88 -2.86
N THR A 62 5.27 -11.44 -3.40
CA THR A 62 5.27 -12.80 -3.96
C THR A 62 5.94 -12.81 -5.33
N SER A 63 6.27 -14.00 -5.84
CA SER A 63 6.77 -14.15 -7.21
C SER A 63 5.82 -13.53 -8.26
N ASN A 64 4.50 -13.65 -8.05
CA ASN A 64 3.49 -13.03 -8.91
C ASN A 64 3.54 -11.49 -8.82
N ASP A 65 3.71 -10.93 -7.62
CA ASP A 65 3.83 -9.48 -7.45
C ASP A 65 5.04 -8.89 -8.19
N LEU A 66 6.16 -9.62 -8.17
CA LEU A 66 7.41 -9.22 -8.81
C LEU A 66 7.32 -9.22 -10.35
N MET A 67 6.60 -10.18 -10.94
CA MET A 67 6.55 -10.36 -12.39
C MET A 67 5.43 -9.60 -13.08
N ALA A 68 4.51 -9.02 -12.32
CA ALA A 68 3.27 -8.55 -12.88
C ALA A 68 3.28 -7.07 -13.31
N ASP A 69 2.39 -6.78 -14.24
CA ASP A 69 2.33 -5.55 -15.04
C ASP A 69 1.02 -4.75 -14.85
N ASP A 70 0.12 -5.23 -13.98
CA ASP A 70 -1.17 -4.62 -13.65
C ASP A 70 -1.14 -3.80 -12.34
N TRP A 71 0.02 -3.25 -11.96
CA TRP A 71 0.07 -2.28 -10.87
C TRP A 71 -0.52 -0.93 -11.28
N GLU A 72 -1.40 -0.40 -10.44
CA GLU A 72 -2.01 0.93 -10.56
C GLU A 72 -1.81 1.75 -9.29
N LEU A 73 -2.05 3.05 -9.37
CA LEU A 73 -1.94 3.98 -8.24
C LEU A 73 -3.30 4.56 -7.88
N VAL A 74 -3.51 4.78 -6.60
CA VAL A 74 -4.62 5.55 -6.02
C VAL A 74 -4.08 6.48 -4.95
N ASP A 75 -4.91 7.44 -4.54
CA ASP A 75 -4.54 8.35 -3.48
C ASP A 75 -4.24 7.59 -2.18
N ARG A 76 -3.16 8.01 -1.52
CA ARG A 76 -2.78 7.45 -0.23
C ARG A 76 -3.84 7.82 0.81
N PRO A 77 -4.38 6.86 1.57
CA PRO A 77 -5.31 7.18 2.63
C PRO A 77 -4.61 8.03 3.71
N PRO A 78 -5.22 9.15 4.16
CA PRO A 78 -4.64 10.00 5.20
C PRO A 78 -4.36 9.21 6.48
N GLN A 79 -3.24 9.50 7.15
CA GLN A 79 -2.88 8.80 8.39
C GLN A 79 -3.95 8.93 9.48
N LYS A 80 -4.64 10.08 9.57
CA LYS A 80 -5.78 10.30 10.49
C LYS A 80 -6.95 9.32 10.32
N GLU A 81 -7.02 8.61 9.19
CA GLU A 81 -8.05 7.61 8.89
C GLU A 81 -7.58 6.19 9.22
N TRP A 82 -6.33 6.02 9.67
CA TRP A 82 -5.79 4.72 10.06
C TRP A 82 -6.33 4.32 11.44
N PRO A 83 -6.46 3.02 11.73
CA PRO A 83 -6.91 2.56 13.04
C PRO A 83 -6.01 3.11 14.17
N GLU A 84 -6.59 3.56 15.28
CA GLU A 84 -5.87 4.26 16.36
C GLU A 84 -4.71 3.43 16.94
N ASP A 85 -4.85 2.11 17.03
CA ASP A 85 -3.80 1.20 17.51
C ASP A 85 -2.58 1.13 16.57
N LYS A 86 -2.69 1.68 15.36
CA LYS A 86 -1.65 1.73 14.34
C LYS A 86 -0.90 3.07 14.33
N LEU A 87 -1.53 4.18 14.70
CA LEU A 87 -0.93 5.53 14.62
C LEU A 87 0.42 5.61 15.33
N ASN A 88 0.49 5.16 16.59
CA ASN A 88 1.71 5.23 17.41
C ASN A 88 2.84 4.31 16.94
N ARG A 89 2.55 3.30 16.12
CA ARG A 89 3.56 2.33 15.63
C ARG A 89 4.35 2.89 14.43
N PHE A 90 3.78 3.85 13.72
CA PHE A 90 4.31 4.33 12.44
C PHE A 90 4.90 5.75 12.48
N GLU A 91 4.82 6.45 13.62
CA GLU A 91 5.47 7.76 13.82
C GLU A 91 7.00 7.68 13.77
N ILE A 92 7.59 6.53 14.07
CA ILE A 92 9.05 6.33 14.17
C ILE A 92 9.73 6.23 12.79
N PHE A 93 8.97 6.08 11.70
CA PHE A 93 9.51 5.76 10.38
C PHE A 93 9.25 6.84 9.31
N ASN A 94 8.65 7.97 9.69
CA ASN A 94 8.38 9.12 8.82
C ASN A 94 9.33 10.32 9.10
N THR A 95 10.42 10.12 9.84
CA THR A 95 11.50 11.12 10.00
C THR A 95 12.59 10.95 8.95
#